data_AF-K7YVN4-F1
#
_entry.id   AF-K7YVN4-F1
#
_cell.length_a   1.000
_cell.length_b   1.000
_cell.length_c   1.000
_cell.angle_alpha   90.00
_cell.angle_beta   90.00
_cell.angle_gamma   90.00
#
_symmetry.space_group_name_H-M   'P 1'
#
loop_
_entity.id
_entity.type
_entity.pdbx_description
1 polymer ?
#
loop_
_entity_poly.entity_id
_entity_poly.type
_entity_poly.pdbx_seq_one_letter_code
_entity_poly.pdbx_strand_id
1 'polypeptide(L)'
;MKTKHIHKISKGITLLIVLSCVAALAAAGQILYESSGISSFKLKQAEDGSRVIQRTSQDYQTFRSYSEVDGDQLYLVGSAKTTEQYLSAEGISGSISWSVRKGERLEQVLWGKSEVATELNVHDNYPVLVSGLGGCCAEVTGYRLFNLEDGRLLMSFNDFKYRQRVTQPFSLEVPNSDLAVRYIGLISQDSTRDRDFVTPAAGKKAVLLIKYANEMLRQKLQVDMEVADGYAASVLDVKLEKDPAAPNSDKIEFRDDQATLWNIDGATNPAQVSGVILTVTIDAGLGAKTIKIPVKNDRLDLGSAQIPGGVSIQPLVQLGVF
;
A
#
# COMPACT_ATOMS: atom_id res chain seq x y z
N MET A 1 78.60 24.31 20.76
CA MET A 1 77.54 23.27 20.70
C MET A 1 76.73 23.28 21.99
N LYS A 2 75.44 23.66 21.94
CA LYS A 2 74.37 23.12 22.79
C LYS A 2 73.05 23.31 22.04
N THR A 3 72.65 22.28 21.30
CA THR A 3 71.34 22.12 20.67
C THR A 3 70.30 21.87 21.77
N LYS A 4 69.30 22.75 21.89
CA LYS A 4 68.10 22.49 22.69
C LYS A 4 67.12 21.69 21.83
N HIS A 5 66.88 20.44 22.23
CA HIS A 5 65.88 19.57 21.63
C HIS A 5 64.46 20.08 21.91
N ILE A 6 63.74 20.34 20.84
CA ILE A 6 62.28 20.37 20.74
C ILE A 6 61.78 18.92 20.90
N HIS A 7 60.55 18.75 21.41
CA HIS A 7 59.72 17.54 21.48
C HIS A 7 59.57 16.92 22.89
N LYS A 8 58.81 17.60 23.74
CA LYS A 8 57.96 16.96 24.76
C LYS A 8 56.53 17.50 24.67
N ILE A 9 55.91 17.34 23.51
CA ILE A 9 54.46 17.34 23.35
C ILE A 9 54.13 15.98 22.77
N SER A 10 53.80 14.97 23.57
CA SER A 10 53.59 13.63 22.97
C SER A 10 52.70 12.65 23.71
N LYS A 11 52.20 12.92 24.93
CA LYS A 11 51.30 11.95 25.58
C LYS A 11 50.08 12.60 26.25
N GLY A 12 50.27 13.71 26.97
CA GLY A 12 49.17 14.42 27.62
C GLY A 12 48.19 15.07 26.65
N ILE A 13 48.70 15.75 25.62
CA ILE A 13 47.87 16.45 24.61
C ILE A 13 47.14 15.43 23.71
N THR A 14 47.78 14.32 23.36
CA THR A 14 47.14 13.26 22.58
C THR A 14 46.01 12.57 23.36
N LEU A 15 46.20 12.32 24.67
CA LEU A 15 45.17 11.74 25.54
C LEU A 15 43.97 12.69 25.71
N LEU A 16 44.22 14.00 25.86
CA LEU A 16 43.18 15.02 25.99
C LEU A 16 42.39 15.20 24.69
N ILE A 17 43.05 15.16 23.53
CA ILE A 17 42.39 15.22 22.21
C ILE A 17 41.51 13.98 22.00
N VAL A 18 42.00 12.78 22.33
CA VAL A 18 41.22 11.54 22.21
C VAL A 18 40.02 11.54 23.17
N LEU A 19 40.18 11.99 24.42
CA LEU A 19 39.07 12.10 25.36
C LEU A 19 38.04 13.18 24.95
N SER A 20 38.49 14.30 24.39
CA SER A 20 37.59 15.32 23.85
C SER A 20 36.85 14.86 22.59
N CYS A 21 37.46 14.01 21.75
CA CYS A 21 36.79 13.40 20.60
C CYS A 21 35.75 12.37 21.04
N VAL A 22 36.04 11.54 22.06
CA VAL A 22 35.06 10.58 22.61
C VAL A 22 33.91 11.29 23.33
N ALA A 23 34.21 12.36 24.07
CA ALA A 23 33.17 13.20 24.70
C ALA A 23 32.36 13.99 23.65
N ALA A 24 32.98 14.45 22.57
CA ALA A 24 32.29 15.08 21.45
C ALA A 24 31.47 14.08 20.62
N LEU A 25 31.87 12.81 20.51
CA LEU A 25 31.05 11.73 19.93
C LEU A 25 29.91 11.28 20.87
N ALA A 26 30.07 11.42 22.18
CA ALA A 26 29.01 11.18 23.16
C ALA A 26 28.03 12.38 23.26
N ALA A 27 28.49 13.59 22.94
CA ALA A 27 27.69 14.84 22.95
C ALA A 27 27.12 15.22 21.58
N ALA A 28 27.72 14.77 20.47
CA ALA A 28 27.16 14.89 19.13
C ALA A 28 26.19 13.73 18.90
N GLY A 29 24.93 13.97 19.28
CA GLY A 29 23.72 13.27 18.82
C GLY A 29 23.87 11.80 18.53
N GLN A 30 23.38 10.96 19.45
CA GLN A 30 23.16 9.52 19.30
C GLN A 30 22.90 9.10 17.84
N ILE A 31 23.94 8.71 17.11
CA ILE A 31 23.79 8.16 15.77
C ILE A 31 23.37 6.71 15.96
N LEU A 32 22.07 6.45 15.81
CA LEU A 32 21.49 5.12 15.89
C LEU A 32 21.79 4.39 14.58
N TYR A 33 22.88 3.63 14.55
CA TYR A 33 23.12 2.66 13.48
C TYR A 33 22.33 1.39 13.78
N GLU A 34 21.35 1.05 12.93
CA GLU A 34 20.97 -0.36 12.72
C GLU A 34 21.74 -0.84 11.48
N SER A 35 22.73 -1.71 11.68
CA SER A 35 23.57 -2.20 10.58
C SER A 35 22.77 -3.05 9.60
N SER A 36 23.10 -2.93 8.32
CA SER A 36 22.55 -3.71 7.21
C SER A 36 22.49 -5.21 7.51
N GLY A 37 21.33 -5.83 7.28
CA GLY A 37 21.20 -7.28 7.35
C GLY A 37 21.84 -7.97 6.15
N ILE A 38 21.96 -9.29 6.24
CA ILE A 38 22.62 -10.11 5.24
C ILE A 38 21.75 -10.18 3.99
N SER A 39 22.17 -9.52 2.91
CA SER A 39 21.67 -9.82 1.58
C SER A 39 22.37 -11.06 1.04
N SER A 40 21.61 -12.04 0.56
CA SER A 40 22.19 -13.27 -0.01
C SER A 40 21.50 -13.67 -1.30
N PHE A 41 22.27 -14.33 -2.17
CA PHE A 41 21.82 -14.87 -3.45
C PHE A 41 22.22 -16.34 -3.53
N LYS A 42 21.28 -17.19 -3.94
CA LYS A 42 21.52 -18.61 -4.21
C LYS A 42 20.83 -19.02 -5.49
N LEU A 43 21.54 -19.71 -6.37
CA LEU A 43 20.94 -20.48 -7.45
C LEU A 43 20.83 -21.94 -6.97
N LYS A 44 19.62 -22.47 -6.88
CA LYS A 44 19.38 -23.85 -6.43
C LYS A 44 18.44 -24.59 -7.38
N GLN A 45 18.37 -25.91 -7.21
CA GLN A 45 17.34 -26.74 -7.81
C GLN A 45 16.24 -26.97 -6.75
N ALA A 46 14.98 -26.69 -7.10
CA ALA A 46 13.84 -26.98 -6.23
C ALA A 46 13.47 -28.47 -6.26
N GLU A 47 12.57 -28.89 -5.36
CA GLU A 47 12.15 -30.29 -5.22
C GLU A 47 11.52 -30.86 -6.50
N ASP A 48 10.86 -30.00 -7.28
CA ASP A 48 10.28 -30.33 -8.58
C ASP A 48 11.31 -30.41 -9.74
N GLY A 49 12.60 -30.22 -9.42
CA GLY A 49 13.69 -30.21 -10.39
C GLY A 49 13.92 -28.88 -11.10
N SER A 50 13.09 -27.86 -10.86
CA SER A 50 13.21 -26.55 -11.49
C SER A 50 14.41 -25.75 -10.95
N ARG A 51 14.97 -24.85 -11.78
CA ARG A 51 16.05 -23.94 -11.36
C ARG A 51 15.45 -22.68 -10.75
N VAL A 52 15.88 -22.33 -9.54
CA VAL A 52 15.33 -21.21 -8.77
C VAL A 52 16.43 -20.27 -8.31
N ILE A 53 16.21 -18.98 -8.49
CA ILE A 53 16.99 -17.92 -7.87
C ILE A 53 16.33 -17.56 -6.55
N GLN A 54 17.01 -17.83 -5.44
CA GLN A 54 16.62 -17.37 -4.11
C GLN A 54 17.40 -16.09 -3.76
N ARG A 55 16.67 -15.04 -3.38
CA ARG A 55 17.22 -13.79 -2.86
C ARG A 55 16.72 -13.58 -1.44
N THR A 56 17.62 -13.23 -0.53
CA THR A 56 17.25 -12.74 0.80
C THR A 56 17.79 -11.33 0.95
N SER A 57 16.99 -10.40 1.47
CA SER A 57 17.38 -9.03 1.79
C SER A 57 16.84 -8.62 3.15
N GLN A 58 17.54 -7.68 3.78
CA GLN A 58 17.03 -6.91 4.92
C GLN A 58 16.94 -5.46 4.48
N ASP A 59 15.73 -4.91 4.50
CA ASP A 59 15.44 -3.56 4.03
C ASP A 59 14.89 -2.71 5.18
N TYR A 60 15.24 -1.42 5.19
CA TYR A 60 14.76 -0.44 6.17
C TYR A 60 14.19 0.76 5.43
N GLN A 61 12.98 1.18 5.82
CA GLN A 61 12.34 2.40 5.31
C GLN A 61 11.86 3.24 6.48
N THR A 62 12.00 4.55 6.39
CA THR A 62 11.47 5.48 7.39
C THR A 62 10.28 6.23 6.84
N PHE A 63 9.35 6.57 7.71
CA PHE A 63 8.22 7.44 7.40
C PHE A 63 8.08 8.51 8.48
N ARG A 64 7.84 9.75 8.07
CA ARG A 64 7.68 10.88 8.97
C ARG A 64 6.27 11.41 8.82
N SER A 65 5.53 11.46 9.92
CA SER A 65 4.21 12.05 10.01
C SER A 65 4.25 13.26 10.93
N TYR A 66 3.39 14.24 10.67
CA TYR A 66 3.16 15.34 11.60
C TYR A 66 1.66 15.44 11.87
N SER A 67 1.28 15.47 13.15
CA SER A 67 -0.08 15.83 13.56
C SER A 67 -0.02 16.97 14.59
N GLU A 68 -1.08 17.77 14.67
CA GLU A 68 -1.15 18.83 15.71
C GLU A 68 -1.18 18.26 17.14
N VAL A 69 -1.68 17.03 17.30
CA VAL A 69 -1.86 16.36 18.59
C VAL A 69 -0.59 15.66 19.05
N ASP A 70 0.04 14.87 18.17
CA ASP A 70 1.19 14.03 18.51
C ASP A 70 2.53 14.65 18.06
N GLY A 71 2.49 15.78 17.36
CA GLY A 71 3.67 16.44 16.83
C GLY A 71 4.36 15.61 15.75
N ASP A 72 5.67 15.76 15.66
CA ASP A 72 6.51 15.05 14.70
C ASP A 72 6.74 13.60 15.12
N GLN A 73 6.27 12.66 14.31
CA GLN A 73 6.38 11.22 14.53
C GLN A 73 7.27 10.58 13.46
N LEU A 74 8.35 9.93 13.89
CA LEU A 74 9.22 9.15 13.01
C LEU A 74 8.99 7.65 13.22
N TYR A 75 8.72 6.96 12.12
CA TYR A 75 8.53 5.52 12.05
C TYR A 75 9.70 4.86 11.33
N LEU A 76 10.11 3.68 11.80
CA LEU A 76 11.05 2.79 11.14
C LEU A 76 10.38 1.47 10.80
N VAL A 77 10.36 1.12 9.52
CA VAL A 77 9.91 -0.17 9.01
C VAL A 77 11.14 -0.99 8.65
N GLY A 78 11.48 -1.96 9.48
CA GLY A 78 12.51 -2.96 9.20
C GLY A 78 11.87 -4.23 8.63
N SER A 79 12.40 -4.76 7.55
CA SER A 79 11.86 -5.95 6.88
C SER A 79 12.95 -6.95 6.49
N ALA A 80 12.68 -8.23 6.70
CA ALA A 80 13.44 -9.37 6.23
C ALA A 80 12.64 -10.05 5.13
N LYS A 81 13.18 -10.06 3.91
CA LYS A 81 12.51 -10.54 2.71
C LYS A 81 13.27 -11.72 2.14
N THR A 82 12.57 -12.79 1.78
CA THR A 82 13.10 -13.87 0.96
C THR A 82 12.19 -14.08 -0.24
N THR A 83 12.73 -14.04 -1.45
CA THR A 83 12.00 -14.32 -2.69
C THR A 83 12.66 -15.43 -3.49
N GLU A 84 11.85 -16.20 -4.20
CA GLU A 84 12.27 -17.26 -5.08
C GLU A 84 11.67 -17.03 -6.46
N GLN A 85 12.53 -16.89 -7.46
CA GLN A 85 12.14 -16.69 -8.86
C GLN A 85 12.53 -17.92 -9.67
N TYR A 86 11.54 -18.52 -10.32
CA TYR A 86 11.73 -19.70 -11.16
C TYR A 86 12.32 -19.28 -12.51
N LEU A 87 13.36 -19.99 -12.96
CA LEU A 87 14.05 -19.68 -14.23
C LEU A 87 13.47 -20.43 -15.42
N SER A 88 12.86 -21.58 -15.16
CA SER A 88 12.33 -22.49 -16.18
C SER A 88 10.81 -22.55 -16.20
N ALA A 89 10.16 -21.70 -15.41
CA ALA A 89 8.71 -21.53 -15.33
C ALA A 89 8.40 -20.09 -14.94
N GLU A 90 7.23 -19.58 -15.33
CA GLU A 90 6.73 -18.32 -14.78
C GLU A 90 6.36 -18.53 -13.32
N GLY A 91 6.88 -17.69 -12.44
CA GLY A 91 6.46 -17.68 -11.05
C GLY A 91 7.46 -17.00 -10.12
N ILE A 92 6.89 -16.37 -9.11
CA ILE A 92 7.64 -15.82 -7.98
C ILE A 92 6.92 -16.23 -6.70
N SER A 93 7.68 -16.68 -5.72
CA SER A 93 7.17 -16.83 -4.36
C SER A 93 8.02 -15.97 -3.43
N GLY A 94 7.48 -15.68 -2.25
CA GLY A 94 8.24 -14.95 -1.26
C GLY A 94 7.60 -14.96 0.11
N SER A 95 8.42 -14.66 1.10
CA SER A 95 8.01 -14.38 2.46
C SER A 95 8.68 -13.11 2.92
N ILE A 96 7.91 -12.24 3.57
CA ILE A 96 8.43 -11.03 4.20
C ILE A 96 7.97 -11.03 5.65
N SER A 97 8.92 -10.83 6.55
CA SER A 97 8.68 -10.49 7.95
C SER A 97 9.07 -9.04 8.16
N TRP A 98 8.27 -8.24 8.85
CA TRP A 98 8.58 -6.84 9.13
C TRP A 98 8.15 -6.41 10.53
N SER A 99 8.78 -5.35 11.02
CA SER A 99 8.41 -4.66 12.26
C SER A 99 8.36 -3.16 12.03
N VAL A 100 7.34 -2.51 12.58
CA VAL A 100 7.24 -1.05 12.63
C VAL A 100 7.61 -0.60 14.03
N ARG A 101 8.52 0.38 14.11
CA ARG A 101 9.01 0.95 15.36
C ARG A 101 8.84 2.46 15.37
N LYS A 102 8.70 3.04 16.56
CA LYS A 102 8.72 4.49 16.80
C LYS A 102 9.51 4.83 18.07
N GLY A 103 9.48 6.09 18.47
CA GLY A 103 10.18 6.62 19.63
C GLY A 103 11.36 7.48 19.21
N GLU A 104 11.88 8.30 20.13
CA GLU A 104 13.04 9.18 19.86
C GLU A 104 14.23 8.40 19.31
N ARG A 105 14.33 7.10 19.63
CA ARG A 105 15.42 6.22 19.20
C ARG A 105 14.94 5.03 18.38
N LEU A 106 13.71 5.06 17.86
CA LEU A 106 13.12 3.99 17.05
C LEU A 106 13.13 2.61 17.76
N GLU A 107 13.06 2.63 19.08
CA GLU A 107 13.21 1.47 19.95
C GLU A 107 11.89 0.79 20.27
N GLN A 108 10.78 1.54 20.23
CA GLN A 108 9.47 1.02 20.59
C GLN A 108 8.87 0.29 19.39
N VAL A 109 8.83 -1.04 19.45
CA VAL A 109 8.07 -1.84 18.49
C VAL A 109 6.58 -1.56 18.67
N LEU A 110 5.92 -1.08 17.63
CA LEU A 110 4.48 -0.89 17.58
C LEU A 110 3.79 -2.20 17.25
N TRP A 111 4.21 -2.82 16.15
CA TRP A 111 3.70 -4.09 15.67
C TRP A 111 4.67 -4.71 14.67
N GLY A 112 4.43 -5.98 14.34
CA GLY A 112 5.14 -6.68 13.29
C GLY A 112 4.29 -7.78 12.70
N LYS A 113 4.65 -8.23 11.50
CA LYS A 113 3.90 -9.25 10.77
C LYS A 113 4.83 -10.09 9.91
N SER A 114 4.39 -11.30 9.59
CA SER A 114 4.98 -12.12 8.54
C SER A 114 3.89 -12.53 7.56
N GLU A 115 4.14 -12.36 6.26
CA GLU A 115 3.22 -12.78 5.20
C GLU A 115 3.96 -13.46 4.05
N VAL A 116 3.22 -14.27 3.28
CA VAL A 116 3.63 -14.69 1.93
C VAL A 116 3.49 -13.47 1.03
N ALA A 117 4.62 -12.84 0.71
CA ALA A 117 4.71 -11.59 -0.02
C ALA A 117 6.04 -11.53 -0.77
N THR A 118 6.06 -10.81 -1.89
CA THR A 118 7.23 -10.61 -2.75
C THR A 118 7.70 -9.17 -2.74
N GLU A 119 6.96 -8.26 -2.13
CA GLU A 119 7.34 -6.86 -1.95
C GLU A 119 6.67 -6.22 -0.74
N LEU A 120 7.33 -5.17 -0.23
CA LEU A 120 6.85 -4.35 0.87
C LEU A 120 7.24 -2.89 0.57
N ASN A 121 6.25 -2.00 0.56
CA ASN A 121 6.41 -0.60 0.19
C ASN A 121 5.72 0.29 1.23
N VAL A 122 6.45 1.24 1.82
CA VAL A 122 5.85 2.32 2.62
C VAL A 122 5.40 3.44 1.67
N HIS A 123 4.24 4.04 1.95
CA HIS A 123 3.76 5.20 1.20
C HIS A 123 4.52 6.46 1.62
N ASP A 124 4.86 7.32 0.67
CA ASP A 124 5.75 8.45 0.94
C ASP A 124 5.06 9.57 1.75
N ASN A 125 3.75 9.75 1.59
CA ASN A 125 2.99 10.86 2.21
C ASN A 125 1.91 10.43 3.22
N TYR A 126 1.63 9.13 3.35
CA TYR A 126 0.50 8.65 4.15
C TYR A 126 0.98 7.54 5.09
N PRO A 127 0.42 7.43 6.31
CA PRO A 127 0.82 6.44 7.29
C PRO A 127 0.27 5.05 6.92
N VAL A 128 0.65 4.55 5.75
CA VAL A 128 0.23 3.25 5.23
C VAL A 128 1.40 2.48 4.63
N LEU A 129 1.27 1.16 4.69
CA LEU A 129 2.23 0.17 4.20
C LEU A 129 1.52 -0.80 3.27
N VAL A 130 2.14 -1.14 2.16
CA VAL A 130 1.62 -2.12 1.20
C VAL A 130 2.52 -3.34 1.13
N SER A 131 1.94 -4.54 1.23
CA SER A 131 2.61 -5.78 0.85
C SER A 131 2.01 -6.33 -0.43
N GLY A 132 2.84 -6.69 -1.41
CA GLY A 132 2.42 -7.31 -2.67
C GLY A 132 2.81 -8.78 -2.74
N LEU A 133 2.02 -9.58 -3.46
CA LEU A 133 2.33 -10.97 -3.80
C LEU A 133 2.20 -11.17 -5.30
N GLY A 134 3.34 -11.26 -5.98
CA GLY A 134 3.40 -11.61 -7.39
C GLY A 134 2.82 -13.00 -7.63
N GLY A 135 2.20 -13.16 -8.80
CA GLY A 135 1.55 -14.40 -9.22
C GLY A 135 2.38 -15.23 -10.20
N CYS A 136 1.82 -16.38 -10.56
CA CYS A 136 2.20 -17.18 -11.71
C CYS A 136 0.96 -17.45 -12.56
N CYS A 137 1.13 -17.97 -13.77
CA CYS A 137 0.05 -18.61 -14.53
C CYS A 137 -1.22 -17.75 -14.72
N ALA A 138 -1.04 -16.48 -15.11
CA ALA A 138 -2.10 -15.48 -15.32
C ALA A 138 -2.82 -14.96 -14.06
N GLU A 139 -2.39 -15.31 -12.84
CA GLU A 139 -2.92 -14.66 -11.64
C GLU A 139 -2.47 -13.19 -11.55
N VAL A 140 -3.42 -12.31 -11.21
CA VAL A 140 -3.15 -10.88 -11.06
C VAL A 140 -2.48 -10.64 -9.70
N THR A 141 -1.36 -9.91 -9.70
CA THR A 141 -0.65 -9.52 -8.47
C THR A 141 -1.60 -8.81 -7.51
N GLY A 142 -1.76 -9.39 -6.33
CA GLY A 142 -2.57 -8.88 -5.25
C GLY A 142 -1.73 -8.17 -4.19
N TYR A 143 -2.30 -7.09 -3.69
CA TYR A 143 -1.73 -6.21 -2.67
C TYR A 143 -2.62 -6.17 -1.44
N ARG A 144 -2.01 -5.90 -0.29
CA ARG A 144 -2.70 -5.60 0.97
C ARG A 144 -2.18 -4.28 1.53
N LEU A 145 -3.09 -3.39 1.88
CA LEU A 145 -2.83 -2.09 2.48
C LEU A 145 -3.05 -2.18 4.00
N PHE A 146 -2.05 -1.77 4.76
CA PHE A 146 -2.07 -1.72 6.22
C PHE A 146 -1.95 -0.29 6.70
N ASN A 147 -2.65 0.04 7.78
CA ASN A 147 -2.35 1.23 8.56
C ASN A 147 -0.97 1.04 9.24
N LEU A 148 -0.08 2.03 9.08
CA LEU A 148 1.29 1.96 9.58
C LEU A 148 1.37 2.04 11.10
N GLU A 149 0.43 2.73 11.75
CA GLU A 149 0.49 3.01 13.19
C GLU A 149 0.09 1.79 14.02
N ASP A 150 -0.94 1.06 13.60
CA ASP A 150 -1.52 -0.05 14.36
C ASP A 150 -1.46 -1.43 13.66
N GLY A 151 -1.01 -1.47 12.41
CA GLY A 151 -0.88 -2.72 11.63
C GLY A 151 -2.18 -3.31 11.12
N ARG A 152 -3.29 -2.58 11.25
CA ARG A 152 -4.61 -3.02 10.81
C ARG A 152 -4.64 -3.16 9.29
N LEU A 153 -5.14 -4.30 8.81
CA LEU A 153 -5.44 -4.48 7.39
C LEU A 153 -6.63 -3.59 7.02
N LEU A 154 -6.41 -2.63 6.12
CA LEU A 154 -7.47 -1.75 5.62
C LEU A 154 -8.22 -2.42 4.46
N MET A 155 -7.47 -2.96 3.49
CA MET A 155 -8.05 -3.66 2.35
C MET A 155 -7.00 -4.46 1.57
N SER A 156 -7.48 -5.24 0.63
CA SER A 156 -6.69 -5.77 -0.47
C SER A 156 -7.13 -5.19 -1.81
N PHE A 157 -6.24 -5.20 -2.78
CA PHE A 157 -6.48 -4.68 -4.13
C PHE A 157 -5.50 -5.29 -5.13
N ASN A 158 -5.80 -5.21 -6.42
CA ASN A 158 -4.87 -5.44 -7.52
C ASN A 158 -4.40 -4.11 -8.10
N ASP A 159 -3.26 -4.13 -8.75
CA ASP A 159 -2.80 -3.02 -9.55
C ASP A 159 -3.07 -3.25 -11.04
N PHE A 160 -4.13 -2.63 -11.56
CA PHE A 160 -4.51 -2.74 -12.97
C PHE A 160 -3.70 -1.81 -13.89
N LYS A 161 -2.79 -1.00 -13.34
CA LYS A 161 -1.90 -0.10 -14.08
C LYS A 161 -0.49 -0.65 -14.26
N TYR A 162 -0.18 -1.83 -13.72
CA TYR A 162 1.13 -2.50 -13.84
C TYR A 162 2.32 -1.60 -13.45
N ARG A 163 2.16 -0.83 -12.37
CA ARG A 163 3.16 0.06 -11.80
C ARG A 163 4.34 -0.77 -11.28
N GLN A 164 5.54 -0.20 -11.38
CA GLN A 164 6.75 -0.83 -10.88
C GLN A 164 6.85 -0.84 -9.35
N ARG A 165 6.22 0.15 -8.69
CA ARG A 165 6.15 0.26 -7.23
C ARG A 165 4.73 0.68 -6.85
N VAL A 166 4.07 -0.16 -6.07
CA VAL A 166 2.70 0.07 -5.61
C VAL A 166 2.73 0.40 -4.12
N THR A 167 2.31 1.62 -3.78
CA THR A 167 2.23 2.13 -2.41
C THR A 167 0.80 2.35 -1.93
N GLN A 168 -0.18 2.35 -2.85
CA GLN A 168 -1.60 2.50 -2.55
C GLN A 168 -2.49 2.09 -3.74
N PRO A 169 -3.78 1.77 -3.49
CA PRO A 169 -4.81 1.76 -4.53
C PRO A 169 -5.18 3.20 -4.93
N PHE A 170 -6.33 3.41 -5.58
CA PHE A 170 -6.86 4.76 -5.72
C PHE A 170 -7.08 5.41 -4.36
N SER A 171 -6.77 6.70 -4.24
CA SER A 171 -6.92 7.45 -2.99
C SER A 171 -7.66 8.76 -3.20
N LEU A 172 -8.41 9.18 -2.18
CA LEU A 172 -9.10 10.47 -2.13
C LEU A 172 -8.59 11.24 -0.91
N GLU A 173 -8.05 12.43 -1.17
CA GLU A 173 -7.55 13.34 -0.15
C GLU A 173 -8.44 14.59 -0.11
N VAL A 174 -8.78 15.03 1.09
CA VAL A 174 -9.38 16.36 1.30
C VAL A 174 -8.25 17.29 1.77
N PRO A 175 -7.89 18.32 1.00
CA PRO A 175 -6.83 19.24 1.39
C PRO A 175 -7.24 20.06 2.63
N ASN A 176 -6.24 20.48 3.41
CA ASN A 176 -6.39 21.30 4.64
C ASN A 176 -7.42 20.76 5.64
N SER A 177 -7.56 19.44 5.72
CA SER A 177 -8.60 18.76 6.51
C SER A 177 -7.97 17.74 7.45
N ASP A 178 -8.60 17.55 8.61
CA ASP A 178 -8.27 16.48 9.57
C ASP A 178 -8.86 15.12 9.17
N LEU A 179 -9.58 15.04 8.06
CA LEU A 179 -10.18 13.79 7.62
C LEU A 179 -9.11 12.86 7.03
N ALA A 180 -9.01 11.64 7.56
CA ALA A 180 -8.11 10.60 7.05
C ALA A 180 -8.30 10.32 5.54
N VAL A 181 -7.23 9.97 4.83
CA VAL A 181 -7.30 9.61 3.40
C VAL A 181 -8.22 8.41 3.18
N ARG A 182 -8.99 8.46 2.08
CA ARG A 182 -9.87 7.35 1.66
C ARG A 182 -9.16 6.57 0.57
N TYR A 183 -9.43 5.28 0.52
CA TYR A 183 -8.86 4.35 -0.44
C TYR A 183 -9.98 3.60 -1.16
N ILE A 184 -9.81 3.37 -2.45
CA ILE A 184 -10.71 2.57 -3.29
C ILE A 184 -9.90 1.48 -3.96
N GLY A 185 -9.96 0.28 -3.40
CA GLY A 185 -9.29 -0.91 -3.90
C GLY A 185 -10.23 -1.80 -4.69
N LEU A 186 -9.72 -2.44 -5.74
CA LEU A 186 -10.47 -3.41 -6.52
C LEU A 186 -9.66 -4.70 -6.56
N ILE A 187 -10.32 -5.85 -6.41
CA ILE A 187 -9.66 -7.15 -6.46
C ILE A 187 -10.42 -8.11 -7.36
N SER A 188 -9.78 -8.60 -8.41
CA SER A 188 -10.35 -9.54 -9.36
C SER A 188 -10.34 -10.97 -8.83
N GLN A 189 -11.18 -11.82 -9.40
CA GLN A 189 -11.32 -13.21 -8.96
C GLN A 189 -10.03 -14.04 -9.13
N ASP A 190 -9.21 -13.69 -10.12
CA ASP A 190 -7.91 -14.27 -10.45
C ASP A 190 -6.74 -13.64 -9.66
N SER A 191 -7.03 -12.86 -8.61
CA SER A 191 -6.02 -12.28 -7.73
C SER A 191 -5.24 -13.34 -6.93
N THR A 192 -3.95 -13.09 -6.71
CA THR A 192 -3.09 -13.87 -5.79
C THR A 192 -3.41 -13.62 -4.32
N ARG A 193 -4.18 -12.58 -4.00
CA ARG A 193 -4.63 -12.24 -2.64
C ARG A 193 -6.16 -12.26 -2.55
N ASP A 194 -6.64 -12.44 -1.31
CA ASP A 194 -8.01 -12.24 -0.84
C ASP A 194 -9.10 -12.66 -1.86
N ARG A 195 -9.55 -13.91 -1.75
CA ARG A 195 -10.60 -14.51 -2.58
C ARG A 195 -11.93 -14.60 -1.84
N ASP A 196 -12.25 -13.59 -1.05
CA ASP A 196 -13.41 -13.53 -0.17
C ASP A 196 -14.73 -13.24 -0.92
N PHE A 197 -14.88 -13.81 -2.11
CA PHE A 197 -16.09 -13.77 -2.92
C PHE A 197 -17.17 -14.67 -2.31
N VAL A 198 -18.42 -14.21 -2.37
CA VAL A 198 -19.59 -15.00 -2.01
C VAL A 198 -20.27 -15.56 -3.26
N THR A 199 -21.25 -16.43 -3.07
CA THR A 199 -22.07 -16.95 -4.16
C THR A 199 -22.61 -15.81 -5.04
N PRO A 200 -22.31 -15.80 -6.35
CA PRO A 200 -22.81 -14.80 -7.27
C PRO A 200 -24.33 -14.84 -7.41
N ALA A 201 -24.92 -13.74 -7.90
CA ALA A 201 -26.32 -13.75 -8.32
C ALA A 201 -26.62 -14.85 -9.36
N ALA A 202 -27.85 -15.37 -9.35
CA ALA A 202 -28.25 -16.46 -10.24
C ALA A 202 -27.99 -16.12 -11.71
N GLY A 203 -27.37 -17.07 -12.44
CA GLY A 203 -27.00 -16.90 -13.85
C GLY A 203 -25.73 -16.07 -14.09
N LYS A 204 -25.00 -15.66 -13.05
CA LYS A 204 -23.79 -14.83 -13.15
C LYS A 204 -22.58 -15.48 -12.49
N LYS A 205 -21.41 -14.93 -12.77
CA LYS A 205 -20.15 -15.25 -12.08
C LYS A 205 -19.60 -14.00 -11.39
N ALA A 206 -18.93 -14.19 -10.26
CA ALA A 206 -18.22 -13.12 -9.58
C ALA A 206 -17.04 -12.66 -10.43
N VAL A 207 -16.85 -11.36 -10.56
CA VAL A 207 -15.78 -10.76 -11.37
C VAL A 207 -14.73 -10.09 -10.49
N LEU A 208 -15.18 -9.21 -9.60
CA LEU A 208 -14.30 -8.44 -8.73
C LEU A 208 -15.01 -8.00 -7.45
N LEU A 209 -14.22 -7.67 -6.42
CA LEU A 209 -14.68 -6.99 -5.22
C LEU A 209 -14.17 -5.54 -5.25
N ILE A 210 -15.04 -4.59 -4.95
CA ILE A 210 -14.69 -3.18 -4.76
C ILE A 210 -14.71 -2.90 -3.26
N LYS A 211 -13.61 -2.38 -2.73
CA LYS A 211 -13.42 -2.07 -1.31
C LYS A 211 -13.22 -0.56 -1.16
N TYR A 212 -13.94 0.03 -0.23
CA TYR A 212 -13.77 1.43 0.19
C TYR A 212 -13.33 1.43 1.66
N ALA A 213 -12.21 2.10 1.96
CA ALA A 213 -11.72 2.23 3.32
C ALA A 213 -11.26 3.66 3.60
N ASN A 214 -11.21 3.98 4.89
CA ASN A 214 -10.48 5.11 5.44
C ASN A 214 -9.53 4.54 6.52
N GLU A 215 -9.63 4.98 7.77
CA GLU A 215 -8.98 4.36 8.94
C GLU A 215 -9.41 2.89 9.18
N MET A 216 -10.49 2.45 8.54
CA MET A 216 -10.94 1.07 8.51
C MET A 216 -11.68 0.74 7.21
N LEU A 217 -11.85 -0.55 6.92
CA LEU A 217 -12.72 -0.99 5.84
C LEU A 217 -14.16 -0.53 6.13
N ARG A 218 -14.74 0.28 5.23
CA ARG A 218 -16.11 0.82 5.38
C ARG A 218 -17.12 0.05 4.56
N GLN A 219 -16.73 -0.29 3.34
CA GLN A 219 -17.63 -0.90 2.36
C GLN A 219 -16.90 -1.96 1.56
N LYS A 220 -17.60 -3.05 1.29
CA LYS A 220 -17.18 -4.10 0.37
C LYS A 220 -18.34 -4.45 -0.54
N LEU A 221 -18.14 -4.35 -1.84
CA LEU A 221 -19.11 -4.65 -2.88
C LEU A 221 -18.59 -5.79 -3.74
N GLN A 222 -19.46 -6.72 -4.11
CA GLN A 222 -19.15 -7.73 -5.13
C GLN A 222 -19.85 -7.38 -6.43
N VAL A 223 -19.09 -7.43 -7.52
CA VAL A 223 -19.60 -7.28 -8.88
C VAL A 223 -19.71 -8.68 -9.50
N ASP A 224 -20.92 -9.01 -9.95
CA ASP A 224 -21.23 -10.22 -10.69
C ASP A 224 -21.63 -9.89 -12.12
N MET A 225 -21.27 -10.74 -13.08
CA MET A 225 -21.55 -10.53 -14.51
C MET A 225 -21.98 -11.84 -15.18
N GLU A 226 -22.86 -11.72 -16.18
CA GLU A 226 -23.14 -12.79 -17.14
C GLU A 226 -21.89 -13.08 -17.99
N VAL A 227 -21.54 -14.36 -18.13
CA VAL A 227 -20.31 -14.78 -18.81
C VAL A 227 -20.67 -15.67 -19.98
N ALA A 228 -20.13 -15.39 -21.16
CA ALA A 228 -20.28 -16.24 -22.33
C ALA A 228 -19.64 -17.61 -22.09
N ASP A 229 -20.19 -18.65 -22.71
CA ASP A 229 -19.64 -20.01 -22.60
C ASP A 229 -18.18 -20.04 -23.05
N GLY A 230 -17.32 -20.61 -22.21
CA GLY A 230 -15.87 -20.71 -22.45
C GLY A 230 -15.07 -19.45 -22.10
N TYR A 231 -15.69 -18.35 -21.66
CA TYR A 231 -14.99 -17.14 -21.25
C TYR A 231 -14.77 -17.06 -19.73
N ALA A 232 -13.72 -16.33 -19.35
CA ALA A 232 -13.50 -15.82 -18.00
C ALA A 232 -13.80 -14.32 -17.99
N ALA A 233 -14.28 -13.81 -16.85
CA ALA A 233 -14.48 -12.38 -16.69
C ALA A 233 -13.14 -11.70 -16.38
N SER A 234 -12.91 -10.52 -16.95
CA SER A 234 -11.67 -9.76 -16.80
C SER A 234 -11.97 -8.28 -16.57
N VAL A 235 -11.12 -7.64 -15.77
CA VAL A 235 -11.13 -6.19 -15.58
C VAL A 235 -10.22 -5.58 -16.66
N LEU A 236 -10.80 -4.75 -17.52
CA LEU A 236 -10.09 -4.13 -18.65
C LEU A 236 -9.48 -2.78 -18.28
N ASP A 237 -10.22 -1.96 -17.52
CA ASP A 237 -9.80 -0.61 -17.14
C ASP A 237 -10.45 -0.20 -15.82
N VAL A 238 -9.71 0.57 -15.03
CA VAL A 238 -10.19 1.19 -13.79
C VAL A 238 -9.65 2.60 -13.70
N LYS A 239 -10.53 3.56 -13.46
CA LYS A 239 -10.15 4.97 -13.28
C LYS A 239 -11.11 5.71 -12.36
N LEU A 240 -10.61 6.81 -11.82
CA LEU A 240 -11.43 7.83 -11.18
C LEU A 240 -11.67 8.99 -12.15
N GLU A 241 -12.90 9.49 -12.17
CA GLU A 241 -13.32 10.62 -12.99
C GLU A 241 -14.03 11.66 -12.13
N LYS A 242 -14.10 12.91 -12.60
CA LYS A 242 -14.93 13.95 -11.96
C LYS A 242 -16.40 13.56 -12.08
N ASP A 243 -17.16 13.75 -11.00
CA ASP A 243 -18.61 13.67 -11.04
C ASP A 243 -19.19 15.01 -11.52
N PRO A 244 -19.69 15.14 -12.76
CA PRO A 244 -20.25 16.40 -13.24
C PRO A 244 -21.52 16.82 -12.50
N ALA A 245 -22.19 15.91 -11.77
CA ALA A 245 -23.36 16.24 -10.98
C ALA A 245 -23.01 16.80 -9.59
N ALA A 246 -21.75 16.67 -9.14
CA ALA A 246 -21.31 17.18 -7.86
C ALA A 246 -20.93 18.66 -7.93
N PRO A 247 -21.29 19.47 -6.92
CA PRO A 247 -20.90 20.88 -6.87
C PRO A 247 -19.37 21.06 -6.94
N ASN A 248 -18.93 22.00 -7.78
CA ASN A 248 -17.53 22.39 -7.94
C ASN A 248 -16.57 21.23 -8.30
N SER A 249 -17.05 20.14 -8.90
CA SER A 249 -16.21 18.99 -9.24
C SER A 249 -15.11 19.30 -10.25
N ASP A 250 -15.25 20.40 -11.00
CA ASP A 250 -14.22 20.97 -11.87
C ASP A 250 -12.93 21.30 -11.10
N LYS A 251 -13.01 21.58 -9.80
CA LYS A 251 -11.84 21.85 -8.94
C LYS A 251 -11.05 20.62 -8.53
N ILE A 252 -11.61 19.42 -8.70
CA ILE A 252 -10.90 18.19 -8.32
C ILE A 252 -9.67 18.02 -9.18
N GLU A 253 -8.55 17.68 -8.55
CA GLU A 253 -7.29 17.43 -9.22
C GLU A 253 -6.96 15.95 -9.17
N PHE A 254 -6.54 15.38 -10.30
CA PHE A 254 -6.04 14.02 -10.36
C PHE A 254 -4.54 14.03 -10.59
N ARG A 255 -3.80 13.36 -9.71
CA ARG A 255 -2.38 13.07 -9.86
C ARG A 255 -2.19 11.58 -9.64
N ASP A 256 -1.76 10.88 -10.68
CA ASP A 256 -1.63 9.42 -10.69
C ASP A 256 -2.91 8.68 -10.29
N ASP A 257 -2.93 8.04 -9.11
CA ASP A 257 -4.07 7.32 -8.53
C ASP A 257 -4.77 8.09 -7.41
N GLN A 258 -4.38 9.35 -7.22
CA GLN A 258 -4.92 10.21 -6.19
C GLN A 258 -5.86 11.25 -6.78
N ALA A 259 -7.01 11.43 -6.14
CA ALA A 259 -7.90 12.56 -6.35
C ALA A 259 -7.83 13.51 -5.14
N THR A 260 -7.37 14.74 -5.36
CA THR A 260 -7.40 15.80 -4.34
C THR A 260 -8.70 16.60 -4.50
N LEU A 261 -9.53 16.55 -3.46
CA LEU A 261 -10.91 17.04 -3.44
C LEU A 261 -10.99 18.52 -3.04
N TRP A 262 -10.39 19.40 -3.86
CA TRP A 262 -10.43 20.87 -3.66
C TRP A 262 -11.84 21.47 -3.66
N ASN A 263 -12.84 20.74 -4.16
CA ASN A 263 -14.24 21.13 -4.11
C ASN A 263 -14.81 21.20 -2.68
N ILE A 264 -14.14 20.53 -1.73
CA ILE A 264 -14.49 20.47 -0.31
C ILE A 264 -13.27 20.74 0.59
N ASP A 265 -12.37 21.62 0.13
CA ASP A 265 -11.19 22.07 0.89
C ASP A 265 -11.55 22.47 2.34
N GLY A 266 -10.78 21.96 3.31
CA GLY A 266 -11.01 22.19 4.73
C GLY A 266 -12.24 21.51 5.33
N ALA A 267 -12.96 20.65 4.59
CA ALA A 267 -14.11 19.94 5.12
C ALA A 267 -13.70 18.98 6.24
N THR A 268 -14.37 19.03 7.38
CA THR A 268 -14.11 18.15 8.54
C THR A 268 -15.20 17.09 8.75
N ASN A 269 -16.27 17.11 7.94
CA ASN A 269 -17.36 16.15 8.04
C ASN A 269 -17.27 15.10 6.91
N PRO A 270 -17.18 13.79 7.20
CA PRO A 270 -17.18 12.74 6.19
C PRO A 270 -18.35 12.81 5.21
N ALA A 271 -19.53 13.27 5.64
CA ALA A 271 -20.70 13.39 4.76
C ALA A 271 -20.48 14.36 3.58
N GLN A 272 -19.48 15.24 3.64
CA GLN A 272 -19.15 16.16 2.55
C GLN A 272 -18.31 15.50 1.44
N VAL A 273 -17.69 14.34 1.70
CA VAL A 273 -16.84 13.62 0.75
C VAL A 273 -17.66 13.19 -0.46
N SER A 274 -17.41 13.88 -1.58
CA SER A 274 -18.10 13.69 -2.84
C SER A 274 -17.35 14.32 -4.01
N GLY A 275 -17.74 13.97 -5.23
CA GLY A 275 -17.27 14.64 -6.45
C GLY A 275 -16.45 13.78 -7.41
N VAL A 276 -16.21 12.52 -7.07
CA VAL A 276 -15.53 11.56 -7.94
C VAL A 276 -16.45 10.40 -8.29
N ILE A 277 -16.23 9.81 -9.46
CA ILE A 277 -16.88 8.58 -9.93
C ILE A 277 -15.80 7.53 -10.11
N LEU A 278 -16.00 6.35 -9.51
CA LEU A 278 -15.26 5.16 -9.86
C LEU A 278 -15.83 4.57 -11.16
N THR A 279 -15.00 4.50 -12.20
CA THR A 279 -15.35 3.90 -13.49
C THR A 279 -14.57 2.59 -13.66
N VAL A 280 -15.29 1.49 -13.83
CA VAL A 280 -14.72 0.13 -14.00
C VAL A 280 -15.24 -0.47 -15.29
N THR A 281 -14.35 -0.88 -16.19
CA THR A 281 -14.73 -1.59 -17.42
C THR A 281 -14.36 -3.05 -17.29
N ILE A 282 -15.35 -3.92 -17.47
CA ILE A 282 -15.23 -5.38 -17.40
C ILE A 282 -15.72 -6.03 -18.69
N ASP A 283 -15.15 -7.18 -19.04
CA ASP A 283 -15.61 -7.99 -20.17
C ASP A 283 -15.61 -9.47 -19.77
N ALA A 284 -16.55 -10.23 -20.31
CA ALA A 284 -16.71 -11.66 -20.09
C ALA A 284 -17.23 -12.38 -21.35
N GLY A 285 -16.81 -11.92 -22.54
CA GLY A 285 -17.19 -12.50 -23.83
C GLY A 285 -18.53 -12.02 -24.38
N LEU A 286 -19.17 -11.05 -23.72
CA LEU A 286 -20.44 -10.42 -24.12
C LEU A 286 -20.27 -8.92 -24.42
N GLY A 287 -19.03 -8.51 -24.70
CA GLY A 287 -18.61 -7.14 -24.95
C GLY A 287 -18.38 -6.35 -23.66
N ALA A 288 -17.54 -5.32 -23.78
CA ALA A 288 -17.17 -4.46 -22.66
C ALA A 288 -18.39 -3.78 -22.01
N LYS A 289 -18.45 -3.88 -20.68
CA LYS A 289 -19.47 -3.27 -19.81
C LYS A 289 -18.78 -2.31 -18.86
N THR A 290 -19.23 -1.06 -18.84
CA THR A 290 -18.67 -0.03 -17.95
C THR A 290 -19.64 0.27 -16.82
N ILE A 291 -19.18 0.07 -15.59
CA ILE A 291 -19.85 0.43 -14.35
C ILE A 291 -19.35 1.81 -13.93
N LYS A 292 -20.24 2.68 -13.48
CA LYS A 292 -19.89 3.97 -12.88
C LYS A 292 -20.54 4.11 -11.51
N ILE A 293 -19.74 4.28 -10.46
CA ILE A 293 -20.22 4.39 -9.08
C ILE A 293 -19.72 5.72 -8.49
N PRO A 294 -20.60 6.71 -8.29
CA PRO A 294 -20.24 7.95 -7.61
C PRO A 294 -19.81 7.71 -6.16
N VAL A 295 -18.90 8.54 -5.67
CA VAL A 295 -18.62 8.68 -4.24
C VAL A 295 -19.47 9.80 -3.68
N LYS A 296 -20.26 9.50 -2.64
CA LYS A 296 -21.15 10.47 -1.98
C LYS A 296 -21.32 10.10 -0.53
N ASN A 297 -21.19 11.06 0.38
CA ASN A 297 -21.31 10.83 1.83
C ASN A 297 -20.35 9.73 2.34
N ASP A 298 -19.07 9.84 1.98
CA ASP A 298 -17.97 8.94 2.39
C ASP A 298 -18.19 7.46 2.03
N ARG A 299 -18.88 7.18 0.92
CA ARG A 299 -19.15 5.81 0.44
C ARG A 299 -19.34 5.76 -1.07
N LEU A 300 -19.25 4.56 -1.64
CA LEU A 300 -19.67 4.26 -3.01
C LEU A 300 -21.21 4.18 -3.07
N ASP A 301 -21.82 5.11 -3.78
CA ASP A 301 -23.28 5.27 -3.86
C ASP A 301 -23.89 4.39 -4.96
N LEU A 302 -24.43 3.25 -4.54
CA LEU A 302 -25.14 2.33 -5.45
C LEU A 302 -26.48 2.88 -5.94
N GLY A 303 -27.09 3.83 -5.22
CA GLY A 303 -28.37 4.42 -5.61
C GLY A 303 -28.25 5.33 -6.84
N SER A 304 -27.08 5.91 -7.05
CA SER A 304 -26.77 6.76 -8.21
C SER A 304 -25.83 6.07 -9.22
N ALA A 305 -25.54 4.79 -9.04
CA ALA A 305 -24.62 4.05 -9.90
C ALA A 305 -25.24 3.75 -11.28
N GLN A 306 -24.43 3.86 -12.33
CA GLN A 306 -24.79 3.37 -13.66
C GLN A 306 -24.26 1.95 -13.82
N ILE A 307 -25.18 0.98 -13.81
CA ILE A 307 -24.86 -0.44 -13.93
C ILE A 307 -25.46 -0.96 -15.24
N PRO A 308 -24.62 -1.42 -16.20
CA PRO A 308 -25.11 -1.92 -17.48
C PRO A 308 -25.81 -3.27 -17.33
N GLY A 309 -26.69 -3.58 -18.29
CA GLY A 309 -27.36 -4.89 -18.36
C GLY A 309 -26.36 -6.06 -18.37
N GLY A 310 -26.73 -7.15 -17.68
CA GLY A 310 -25.87 -8.32 -17.47
C GLY A 310 -24.93 -8.21 -16.26
N VAL A 311 -24.82 -7.04 -15.63
CA VAL A 311 -24.02 -6.81 -14.41
C VAL A 311 -24.92 -6.63 -13.20
N SER A 312 -24.49 -7.09 -12.03
CA SER A 312 -25.11 -6.76 -10.74
C SER A 312 -24.04 -6.47 -9.70
N ILE A 313 -24.39 -5.62 -8.73
CA ILE A 313 -23.51 -5.28 -7.62
C ILE A 313 -24.26 -5.55 -6.33
N GLN A 314 -23.65 -6.28 -5.42
CA GLN A 314 -24.22 -6.59 -4.11
C GLN A 314 -23.28 -6.15 -2.98
N PRO A 315 -23.80 -5.50 -1.92
CA PRO A 315 -23.00 -5.18 -0.74
C PRO A 315 -22.74 -6.44 0.08
N LEU A 316 -21.47 -6.66 0.45
CA LEU A 316 -21.04 -7.76 1.33
C LEU A 316 -20.72 -7.29 2.75
N VAL A 317 -20.22 -6.05 2.88
CA VAL A 317 -20.01 -5.39 4.16
C VAL A 317 -20.45 -3.94 4.00
N GLN A 318 -21.31 -3.50 4.91
CA GLN A 318 -21.62 -2.09 5.12
C GLN A 318 -21.55 -1.86 6.62
N LEU A 319 -20.40 -1.38 7.12
CA LEU A 319 -20.33 -0.94 8.51
C LEU A 319 -21.07 0.39 8.61
N GLY A 320 -21.91 0.52 9.65
CA GLY A 320 -22.93 1.56 9.79
C GLY A 320 -22.41 2.98 9.63
N VAL A 321 -23.31 3.85 9.20
CA VAL A 321 -23.14 5.31 9.13
C VAL A 321 -22.77 5.82 10.52
N PHE A 322 -21.65 6.54 10.64
CA PHE A 322 -21.36 7.39 11.80
C PHE A 322 -21.90 8.78 11.55
#